data_AF-A0A0J8GRR9-F1
#
_entry.id   AF-A0A0J8GRR9-F1
#
_cell.length_a   1.000
_cell.length_b   1.000
_cell.length_c   1.000
_cell.angle_alpha   90.00
_cell.angle_beta   90.00
_cell.angle_gamma   90.00
#
_symmetry.space_group_name_H-M   'P 1'
#
loop_
_entity.id
_entity.type
_entity.pdbx_description
1 polymer ?
#
loop_
_entity_poly.entity_id
_entity_poly.type
_entity_poly.pdbx_seq_one_letter_code
_entity_poly.pdbx_strand_id
1 'polypeptide(L)'
;MHHQKQMPTKTWKIKTSDGRFLSVEGGEVKLQQSAAENMLDWLFQPAEEHGRFYIKHATTGVTLVDTVNGGYDSWSVEDCFDGTAQLVSRGGLFRHFDNLIEQSQSIKQGFAEYYNWLIE
;
A
#
# COMPACT_ATOMS: atom_id res chain seq x y z
N MET A 1 -17.95 -17.62 10.10
CA MET A 1 -17.34 -16.84 11.19
C MET A 1 -15.98 -16.36 10.71
N HIS A 2 -15.90 -15.14 10.20
CA HIS A 2 -14.63 -14.53 9.81
C HIS A 2 -13.83 -14.24 11.08
N HIS A 3 -12.72 -14.95 11.27
CA HIS A 3 -11.82 -14.68 12.38
C HIS A 3 -11.16 -13.33 12.14
N GLN A 4 -11.33 -12.44 13.11
CA GLN A 4 -10.80 -11.09 13.12
C GLN A 4 -9.26 -11.16 13.16
N LYS A 5 -8.59 -10.66 12.12
CA LYS A 5 -7.14 -10.49 12.14
C LYS A 5 -6.83 -9.23 12.94
N GLN A 6 -6.64 -9.38 14.25
CA GLN A 6 -6.07 -8.30 15.05
C GLN A 6 -4.61 -8.13 14.59
N MET A 7 -4.33 -7.07 13.84
CA MET A 7 -2.95 -6.73 13.49
C MET A 7 -2.26 -6.25 14.77
N PRO A 8 -1.23 -6.94 15.28
CA PRO A 8 -0.46 -6.45 16.43
C PRO A 8 0.07 -5.03 16.20
N THR A 9 0.29 -4.28 17.27
CA THR A 9 0.90 -2.94 17.29
C THR A 9 2.40 -2.98 16.95
N LYS A 10 2.73 -3.68 15.87
CA LYS A 10 4.06 -3.78 15.28
C LYS A 10 4.06 -2.99 13.98
N THR A 11 5.27 -2.65 13.53
CA THR A 11 5.47 -2.14 12.18
C THR A 11 5.47 -3.29 11.18
N TRP A 12 5.00 -3.01 9.98
CA TRP A 12 4.82 -3.98 8.91
C TRP A 12 5.49 -3.51 7.63
N LYS A 13 5.95 -4.47 6.83
CA LYS A 13 6.44 -4.22 5.48
C LYS A 13 5.33 -4.55 4.50
N ILE A 14 5.08 -3.64 3.56
CA ILE A 14 4.12 -3.85 2.47
C ILE A 14 4.93 -4.01 1.19
N LYS A 15 4.80 -5.16 0.54
CA LYS A 15 5.63 -5.57 -0.60
C LYS A 15 4.75 -6.08 -1.72
N THR A 16 5.02 -5.75 -2.97
CA THR A 16 4.33 -6.33 -4.13
C THR A 16 4.77 -7.77 -4.35
N SER A 17 3.96 -8.57 -5.05
CA SER A 17 4.33 -9.94 -5.44
C SER A 17 5.63 -10.03 -6.27
N ASP A 18 6.00 -8.94 -6.96
CA ASP A 18 7.26 -8.85 -7.72
C ASP A 18 8.46 -8.36 -6.89
N GLY A 19 8.29 -8.15 -5.59
CA GLY A 19 9.37 -7.92 -4.64
C GLY A 19 9.71 -6.46 -4.34
N ARG A 20 8.96 -5.49 -4.86
CA ARG A 20 9.12 -4.07 -4.50
C ARG A 20 8.40 -3.73 -3.22
N PHE A 21 8.95 -2.80 -2.47
CA PHE A 21 8.40 -2.36 -1.19
C PHE A 21 7.72 -1.01 -1.33
N LEU A 22 6.60 -0.85 -0.62
CA LEU A 22 5.95 0.44 -0.43
C LEU A 22 6.76 1.25 0.59
N SER A 23 7.24 2.42 0.20
CA SER A 23 8.04 3.31 1.05
C SER A 23 7.62 4.77 0.89
N VAL A 24 8.19 5.64 1.73
CA VAL A 24 7.97 7.10 1.66
C VAL A 24 9.29 7.80 1.37
N GLU A 25 9.36 8.52 0.25
CA GLU A 25 10.53 9.29 -0.16
C GLU A 25 10.12 10.72 -0.53
N GLY A 26 10.70 11.71 0.14
CA GLY A 26 10.35 13.13 -0.09
C GLY A 26 8.91 13.48 0.28
N GLY A 27 8.27 12.71 1.18
CA GLY A 27 6.87 12.88 1.56
C GLY A 27 5.87 12.20 0.62
N GLU A 28 6.35 11.56 -0.45
CA GLU A 28 5.54 10.83 -1.41
C GLU A 28 5.63 9.32 -1.19
N VAL A 29 4.52 8.61 -1.39
CA VAL A 29 4.47 7.15 -1.35
C VAL A 29 4.96 6.59 -2.69
N LYS A 30 5.94 5.67 -2.66
CA LYS A 30 6.57 5.09 -3.85
C LYS A 30 6.82 3.59 -3.68
N LEU A 31 7.06 2.92 -4.81
CA LEU A 31 7.57 1.57 -4.85
C LEU A 31 9.08 1.57 -5.05
N GLN A 32 9.82 0.85 -4.21
CA GLN A 32 11.28 0.77 -4.28
C GLN A 32 11.75 -0.69 -4.28
N GLN A 33 12.81 -0.99 -5.04
CA GLN A 33 13.40 -2.34 -5.11
C GLN A 33 14.27 -2.68 -3.89
N SER A 34 14.85 -1.68 -3.24
CA SER A 34 15.74 -1.87 -2.10
C SER A 34 14.97 -1.71 -0.79
N ALA A 35 15.02 -2.75 0.03
CA ALA A 35 14.56 -2.71 1.41
C ALA A 35 15.65 -2.11 2.31
N ALA A 36 15.91 -0.80 2.23
CA ALA A 36 16.70 -0.16 3.27
C ALA A 36 15.94 -0.29 4.61
N GLU A 37 16.58 -0.83 5.65
CA GLU A 37 15.93 -1.24 6.91
C GLU A 37 15.14 -0.12 7.60
N ASN A 38 15.48 1.13 7.31
CA ASN A 38 14.91 2.37 7.83
C ASN A 38 13.76 2.96 6.99
N MET A 39 13.31 2.27 5.93
CA MET A 39 12.30 2.78 4.97
C MET A 39 10.97 2.00 4.97
N LEU A 40 10.75 1.09 5.93
CA LEU A 40 9.79 -0.03 5.77
C LEU A 40 8.91 -0.29 7.00
N ASP A 41 8.43 0.76 7.66
CA ASP A 41 7.63 0.59 8.88
C ASP A 41 6.24 1.19 8.70
N TRP A 42 5.27 0.40 8.25
CA TRP A 42 3.87 0.81 8.18
C TRP A 42 3.10 0.35 9.41
N LEU A 43 2.32 1.26 9.99
CA LEU A 43 1.43 1.03 11.12
C LEU A 43 0.00 0.91 10.64
N PHE A 44 -0.67 -0.18 11.04
CA PHE A 44 -2.09 -0.40 10.79
C PHE A 44 -2.87 0.03 12.03
N GLN A 45 -3.46 1.22 11.96
CA GLN A 45 -4.28 1.77 13.04
C GLN A 45 -5.76 1.52 12.73
N PRO A 46 -6.57 0.99 13.67
CA PRO A 46 -8.00 0.83 13.44
C PRO A 46 -8.66 2.14 12.99
N ALA A 47 -9.47 2.07 11.93
CA ALA A 47 -10.30 3.18 11.49
C ALA A 47 -11.67 3.17 12.19
N GLU A 48 -12.48 4.20 11.96
CA GLU A 48 -13.84 4.29 12.53
C GLU A 48 -14.74 3.14 12.05
N GLU A 49 -14.59 2.73 10.80
CA GLU A 49 -15.37 1.65 10.20
C GLU A 49 -14.76 0.30 10.57
N HIS A 50 -15.64 -0.62 11.01
CA HIS A 50 -15.23 -1.93 11.48
C HIS A 50 -14.47 -2.72 10.41
N GLY A 51 -13.32 -3.28 10.78
CA GLY A 51 -12.49 -4.09 9.87
C GLY A 51 -11.60 -3.30 8.92
N ARG A 52 -11.54 -1.96 9.07
CA ARG A 52 -10.67 -1.10 8.27
C ARG A 52 -9.55 -0.47 9.10
N PHE A 53 -8.49 -0.07 8.42
CA PHE A 53 -7.30 0.51 9.01
C PHE A 53 -6.89 1.80 8.29
N TYR A 54 -6.44 2.78 9.04
CA TYR A 54 -5.53 3.81 8.54
C TYR A 54 -4.12 3.21 8.50
N ILE A 55 -3.48 3.27 7.33
CA ILE A 55 -2.13 2.73 7.13
C ILE A 55 -1.16 3.91 7.10
N LYS A 56 -0.30 4.03 8.11
CA LYS A 56 0.58 5.19 8.29
C LYS A 56 2.04 4.78 8.35
N HIS A 57 2.90 5.52 7.66
CA HIS A 57 4.34 5.32 7.76
C HIS A 57 4.82 5.77 9.16
N ALA A 58 5.48 4.89 9.90
CA ALA A 58 5.80 5.05 11.32
C ALA A 58 6.68 6.26 11.60
N THR A 59 7.65 6.52 10.72
CA THR A 59 8.64 7.59 10.92
C THR A 59 8.14 8.95 10.45
N THR A 60 7.46 9.00 9.29
CA THR A 60 7.06 10.28 8.67
C THR A 60 5.62 10.67 8.99
N GLY A 61 4.80 9.74 9.49
CA GLY A 61 3.37 9.95 9.72
C GLY A 61 2.53 10.03 8.44
N VAL A 62 3.14 9.89 7.25
CA VAL A 62 2.43 9.90 5.96
C VAL A 62 1.39 8.79 5.95
N THR A 63 0.16 9.14 5.59
CA THR A 63 -0.96 8.19 5.50
C THR A 63 -1.08 7.69 4.07
N LEU A 64 -1.30 6.40 3.90
CA LEU A 64 -1.59 5.80 2.60
C LEU A 64 -3.01 6.18 2.17
N VAL A 65 -3.12 6.80 1.00
CA VAL A 65 -4.38 7.32 0.46
C VAL A 65 -4.58 6.82 -0.97
N ASP A 66 -5.79 6.37 -1.28
CA ASP A 66 -6.23 6.06 -2.62
C ASP A 66 -6.55 7.35 -3.38
N THR A 67 -5.53 7.97 -3.97
CA THR A 67 -5.69 9.22 -4.71
C THR A 67 -6.47 9.04 -6.02
N VAL A 68 -6.62 7.82 -6.52
CA VAL A 68 -7.29 7.52 -7.79
C VAL A 68 -8.79 7.34 -7.61
N ASN A 69 -9.21 6.62 -6.58
CA ASN A 69 -10.62 6.32 -6.38
C ASN A 69 -11.34 7.28 -5.41
N GLY A 70 -10.91 8.55 -5.32
CA GLY A 70 -11.63 9.58 -4.57
C GLY A 70 -11.00 10.00 -3.24
N GLY A 71 -9.73 9.69 -3.00
CA GLY A 71 -8.98 10.18 -1.85
C GLY A 71 -9.28 9.44 -0.54
N TYR A 72 -9.68 8.17 -0.61
CA TYR A 72 -9.97 7.38 0.59
C TYR A 72 -8.69 6.96 1.33
N ASP A 73 -8.68 7.11 2.64
CA ASP A 73 -7.52 6.89 3.51
C ASP A 73 -7.64 5.67 4.43
N SER A 74 -8.74 4.92 4.32
CA SER A 74 -9.02 3.72 5.12
C SER A 74 -9.14 2.47 4.26
N TRP A 75 -8.60 1.37 4.77
CA TRP A 75 -8.32 0.16 3.99
C TRP A 75 -8.83 -1.10 4.70
N SER A 76 -9.53 -1.99 4.00
CA SER A 76 -9.59 -3.40 4.43
C SER A 76 -8.35 -4.14 3.94
N VAL A 77 -7.93 -5.15 4.71
CA VAL A 77 -6.86 -6.08 4.36
C VAL A 77 -7.51 -7.43 4.11
N GLU A 78 -7.48 -7.90 2.87
CA GLU A 78 -8.20 -9.10 2.44
C GLU A 78 -7.20 -10.17 2.02
N ASP A 79 -7.23 -11.34 2.66
CA ASP A 79 -6.31 -12.44 2.33
C ASP A 79 -6.70 -13.09 0.98
N CYS A 80 -5.69 -13.38 0.15
CA CYS A 80 -5.81 -14.09 -1.12
C CYS A 80 -5.52 -15.59 -0.96
N PHE A 81 -6.00 -16.39 -1.92
CA PHE A 81 -5.73 -17.84 -1.96
C PHE A 81 -4.25 -18.20 -2.16
N ASP A 82 -3.45 -17.30 -2.74
CA ASP A 82 -2.02 -17.47 -2.98
C ASP A 82 -1.14 -17.09 -1.77
N GLY A 83 -1.76 -16.76 -0.63
CA GLY A 83 -1.06 -16.33 0.59
C GLY A 83 -0.63 -14.87 0.57
N THR A 84 -1.00 -14.10 -0.46
CA THR A 84 -0.88 -12.64 -0.46
C THR A 84 -2.10 -12.00 0.23
N ALA A 85 -2.10 -10.67 0.33
CA ALA A 85 -3.21 -9.85 0.77
C ALA A 85 -3.48 -8.72 -0.24
N GLN A 86 -4.69 -8.17 -0.19
CA GLN A 86 -5.08 -7.00 -0.97
C GLN A 86 -5.44 -5.86 -0.02
N LEU A 87 -5.06 -4.64 -0.40
CA LEU A 87 -5.52 -3.42 0.25
C LEU A 87 -6.70 -2.87 -0.55
N VAL A 88 -7.86 -2.78 0.10
CA VAL A 88 -9.11 -2.34 -0.56
C VAL A 88 -9.62 -1.07 0.12
N SER A 89 -9.64 0.02 -0.65
CA SER A 89 -10.24 1.30 -0.25
C SER A 89 -11.77 1.26 -0.45
N ARG A 90 -12.48 2.31 -0.04
CA ARG A 90 -13.94 2.41 -0.33
C ARG A 90 -14.22 2.53 -1.82
N GLY A 91 -13.25 3.04 -2.57
CA GLY A 91 -13.33 3.19 -4.01
C GLY A 91 -12.92 1.93 -4.79
N GLY A 92 -12.43 0.90 -4.10
CA GLY A 92 -12.04 -0.38 -4.71
C GLY A 92 -10.59 -0.75 -4.37
N LEU A 93 -9.99 -1.61 -5.20
CA LEU A 93 -8.62 -2.09 -5.00
C LEU A 93 -7.60 -0.94 -5.07
N PHE A 94 -6.62 -0.96 -4.16
CA PHE A 94 -5.49 -0.04 -4.23
C PHE A 94 -4.71 -0.29 -5.51
N ARG A 95 -4.53 0.78 -6.31
CA ARG A 95 -3.71 0.76 -7.52
C ARG A 95 -2.63 1.81 -7.37
N HIS A 96 -1.38 1.38 -7.38
CA HIS A 96 -0.23 2.28 -7.46
C HIS A 96 0.13 2.50 -8.92
N PHE A 97 0.47 3.74 -9.30
CA PHE A 97 0.84 4.09 -10.67
C PHE A 97 2.20 4.77 -10.67
N ASP A 98 3.22 4.11 -11.24
CA ASP A 98 4.51 4.74 -11.49
C ASP A 98 4.47 5.49 -12.83
N ASN A 99 4.74 6.80 -12.82
CA ASN A 99 4.95 7.55 -14.06
C ASN A 99 6.27 7.11 -14.70
N LEU A 100 6.21 6.21 -15.67
CA LEU A 100 7.33 5.93 -16.57
C LEU A 100 7.51 7.12 -17.52
N ILE A 101 8.48 8.01 -17.22
CA ILE A 101 8.99 8.97 -18.20
C ILE A 101 10.02 8.23 -19.07
N GLU A 102 9.56 7.54 -20.11
CA GLU A 102 10.46 7.22 -21.22
C GLU A 102 10.70 8.50 -22.03
N GLN A 103 11.97 8.92 -22.10
CA GLN A 103 12.43 10.02 -22.94
C GLN A 103 12.19 9.72 -24.43
N SER A 104 10.96 9.87 -24.93
CA SER A 104 10.69 10.00 -26.36
C SER A 104 9.32 10.64 -26.62
N GLN A 105 9.28 11.98 -26.64
CA GLN A 105 8.30 12.89 -27.28
C GLN A 105 6.79 12.53 -27.33
N SER A 106 6.33 11.57 -26.55
CA SER A 106 4.93 11.20 -26.38
C SER A 106 4.82 10.67 -24.96
N ILE A 107 4.07 11.38 -24.11
CA ILE A 107 3.80 10.94 -22.74
C ILE A 107 2.91 9.71 -22.85
N LYS A 108 3.50 8.52 -22.96
CA LYS A 108 2.79 7.27 -22.69
C LYS A 108 2.88 7.06 -21.18
N GLN A 109 1.83 7.44 -20.47
CA GLN A 109 1.62 6.96 -19.11
C GLN A 109 1.55 5.43 -19.17
N GLY A 110 2.59 4.76 -18.69
CA GLY A 110 2.58 3.31 -18.51
C GLY A 110 1.88 3.00 -17.20
N PHE A 111 0.80 2.22 -17.25
CA PHE A 111 0.05 1.81 -16.05
C PHE A 111 0.57 0.45 -15.60
N ALA A 112 0.99 0.35 -14.34
CA ALA A 112 1.32 -0.93 -13.75
C ALA A 112 0.41 -1.17 -12.56
N GLU A 113 -0.63 -1.99 -12.77
CA GLU A 113 -1.59 -2.33 -11.73
C GLU A 113 -1.04 -3.49 -10.89
N TYR A 114 -0.88 -3.28 -9.57
CA TYR A 114 -0.49 -4.33 -8.64
C TYR A 114 -1.71 -4.85 -7.91
N TYR A 115 -2.11 -6.07 -8.25
CA TYR A 115 -3.31 -6.69 -7.70
C TYR A 115 -3.08 -7.38 -6.35
N ASN A 116 -1.83 -7.76 -6.03
CA ASN A 116 -1.52 -8.59 -4.85
C ASN A 116 -0.31 -8.03 -4.08
N TRP A 117 -0.45 -7.92 -2.75
CA TRP A 117 0.55 -7.39 -1.83
C TRP A 117 0.87 -8.42 -0.73
N LEU A 118 2.15 -8.65 -0.45
CA LEU A 118 2.64 -9.36 0.71
C LEU A 118 2.78 -8.38 1.88
N ILE A 119 2.12 -8.70 2.99
CA ILE A 119 2.30 -8.01 4.27
C ILE A 119 3.23 -8.89 5.11
N GLU A 120 4.50 -8.51 5.20
CA GLU A 120 5.58 -9.23 5.89
C GLU A 120 5.90 -8.59 7.24
#